data_AF-A0A355L4C2-F1
#
_entry.id   AF-A0A355L4C2-F1
#
_cell.length_a   1.000
_cell.length_b   1.000
_cell.length_c   1.000
_cell.angle_alpha   90.00
_cell.angle_beta   90.00
_cell.angle_gamma   90.00
#
_symmetry.space_group_name_H-M   'P 1'
#
loop_
_entity.id
_entity.type
_entity.pdbx_description
1 polymer ?
#
loop_
_entity_poly.entity_id
_entity_poly.type
_entity_poly.pdbx_seq_one_letter_code
_entity_poly.pdbx_strand_id
1 'polypeptide(L)'
;MVRLNEGTNSEIENFTLTLGEGIESAREIYASEENKGDATVKDGKLITSFKPYEIKSFALKLKKSSLDAQKVESTPLDLPFDKNIITEKGQTGDFEYTIPNTLVPDEIMANGVRFDINKSNKNSLICSSQRIKLDKDKNRLVFLCASMTGDKMAEFILGDKKINKNVLSSFERFAAWDLYDFGEIAYMKKGKIGYEFTHCLKNGEVQYAKIMYFYLVEFDLNGENEITLPNDNDIVILAASQTNAPFSKLATPTYDEVEKRPFTFKLNLKEKLQYVYNKCVWQLGDKDNFIKDNNKGKDY
;
A
#
# COMPACT_ATOMS: atom_id res chain seq x y z
N MET A 1 15.75 -11.39 6.32
CA MET A 1 16.26 -11.09 7.68
C MET A 1 15.19 -11.47 8.68
N VAL A 2 15.57 -11.93 9.88
CA VAL A 2 14.63 -12.20 10.97
C VAL A 2 15.11 -11.53 12.25
N ARG A 3 14.18 -11.00 13.05
CA ARG A 3 14.44 -10.46 14.38
C ARG A 3 13.55 -11.22 15.37
N LEU A 4 14.18 -11.78 16.38
CA LEU A 4 13.55 -12.65 17.37
C LEU A 4 13.67 -11.99 18.74
N ASN A 5 12.58 -11.99 19.50
CA ASN A 5 12.50 -11.40 20.83
C ASN A 5 12.01 -12.47 21.82
N GLU A 6 12.72 -12.62 22.94
CA GLU A 6 12.24 -13.37 24.10
C GLU A 6 11.21 -12.51 24.86
N GLY A 7 9.95 -12.91 24.85
CA GLY A 7 8.84 -12.07 25.35
C GLY A 7 8.38 -12.36 26.78
N THR A 8 8.98 -13.34 27.47
CA THR A 8 8.43 -13.94 28.70
C THR A 8 9.37 -13.86 29.91
N ASN A 9 10.46 -13.09 29.81
CA ASN A 9 11.46 -12.93 30.87
C ASN A 9 12.09 -14.27 31.30
N SER A 10 12.28 -15.20 30.37
CA SER A 10 12.77 -16.54 30.66
C SER A 10 13.94 -16.89 29.74
N GLU A 11 14.95 -17.58 30.28
CA GLU A 11 16.04 -18.08 29.46
C GLU A 11 15.55 -19.22 28.56
N ILE A 12 15.92 -19.16 27.27
CA ILE A 12 15.59 -20.18 26.28
C ILE A 12 16.89 -20.73 25.71
N GLU A 13 17.12 -22.02 25.90
CA GLU A 13 18.26 -22.72 25.30
C GLU A 13 17.86 -23.46 24.02
N ASN A 14 18.76 -23.50 23.05
CA ASN A 14 18.62 -24.31 21.84
C ASN A 14 17.33 -24.04 21.06
N PHE A 15 16.87 -22.79 21.04
CA PHE A 15 15.79 -22.37 20.16
C PHE A 15 16.16 -22.69 18.71
N THR A 16 15.21 -23.28 17.98
CA THR A 16 15.40 -23.61 16.57
C THR A 16 14.38 -22.92 15.69
N LEU A 17 14.84 -22.37 14.58
CA LEU A 17 14.00 -21.78 13.54
C LEU A 17 14.27 -22.48 12.21
N THR A 18 13.20 -22.88 11.52
CA THR A 18 13.25 -23.35 10.14
C THR A 18 12.37 -22.45 9.28
N LEU A 19 12.78 -22.22 8.03
CA LEU A 19 12.03 -21.44 7.04
C LEU A 19 12.14 -22.12 5.68
N GLY A 20 11.03 -22.18 4.93
CA GLY A 20 10.98 -22.86 3.63
C GLY A 20 11.49 -24.31 3.73
N GLU A 21 12.35 -24.70 2.80
CA GLU A 21 13.00 -26.02 2.78
C GLU A 21 14.28 -26.09 3.66
N GLY A 22 14.54 -25.02 4.42
CA GLY A 22 15.65 -24.92 5.35
C GLY A 22 16.53 -23.72 5.08
N ILE A 23 17.37 -23.42 6.06
CA ILE A 23 18.36 -22.35 6.04
C ILE A 23 19.69 -22.95 5.56
N GLU A 24 20.29 -22.35 4.53
CA GLU A 24 21.60 -22.73 4.01
C GLU A 24 22.71 -22.15 4.89
N SER A 25 22.61 -20.87 5.24
CA SER A 25 23.54 -20.21 6.13
C SER A 25 22.86 -19.04 6.87
N ALA A 26 23.44 -18.65 8.00
CA ALA A 26 22.99 -17.52 8.79
C ALA A 26 24.17 -16.79 9.40
N ARG A 27 24.00 -15.49 9.65
CA ARG A 27 24.90 -14.66 10.45
C ARG A 27 24.10 -13.76 11.36
N GLU A 28 24.60 -13.52 12.56
CA GLU A 28 24.01 -12.56 13.48
C GLU A 28 24.34 -11.14 13.00
N ILE A 29 23.38 -10.24 13.12
CA ILE A 29 23.49 -8.85 12.70
C ILE A 29 23.00 -7.90 13.80
N TYR A 30 23.45 -6.66 13.75
CA TYR A 30 22.91 -5.60 14.59
C TYR A 30 21.54 -5.15 14.12
N ALA A 31 20.91 -4.26 14.91
CA ALA A 31 19.65 -3.65 14.52
C ALA A 31 19.77 -2.82 13.22
N SER A 32 20.99 -2.31 12.93
CA SER A 32 21.42 -1.62 11.71
C SER A 32 21.72 -2.54 10.52
N GLU A 33 21.50 -3.86 10.66
CA GLU A 33 21.78 -4.89 9.63
C GLU A 33 23.28 -5.14 9.33
N GLU A 34 24.17 -4.46 10.03
CA GLU A 34 25.62 -4.70 9.97
C GLU A 34 25.99 -6.04 10.59
N ASN A 35 27.11 -6.63 10.13
CA ASN A 35 27.57 -7.91 10.63
C ASN A 35 27.91 -7.83 12.12
N LYS A 36 27.37 -8.75 12.92
CA LYS A 36 27.70 -8.88 14.35
C LYS A 36 28.57 -10.11 14.61
N GLY A 37 28.30 -11.23 13.93
CA GLY A 37 29.06 -12.45 14.09
C GLY A 37 28.43 -13.64 13.38
N ASP A 38 29.04 -14.81 13.54
CA ASP A 38 28.54 -16.05 12.95
C ASP A 38 27.31 -16.57 13.69
N ALA A 39 26.46 -17.32 12.98
CA ALA A 39 25.31 -18.00 13.57
C ALA A 39 25.33 -19.50 13.21
N THR A 40 24.85 -20.32 14.14
CA THR A 40 24.85 -21.78 13.98
C THR A 40 23.66 -22.22 13.13
N VAL A 41 23.93 -22.89 12.02
CA VAL A 41 22.91 -23.59 11.22
C VAL A 41 23.24 -25.07 11.22
N LYS A 42 22.27 -25.91 11.60
CA LYS A 42 22.39 -27.37 11.58
C LYS A 42 21.10 -27.98 11.03
N ASP A 43 21.24 -28.93 10.11
CA ASP A 43 20.11 -29.64 9.48
C ASP A 43 19.05 -28.70 8.88
N GLY A 44 19.48 -27.56 8.34
CA GLY A 44 18.59 -26.54 7.76
C GLY A 44 17.89 -25.65 8.80
N LYS A 45 18.27 -25.72 10.08
CA LYS A 45 17.68 -24.92 11.16
C LYS A 45 18.71 -23.96 11.73
N LEU A 46 18.32 -22.71 11.94
CA LEU A 46 19.06 -21.77 12.78
C LEU A 46 18.92 -22.24 14.23
N ILE A 47 20.03 -22.34 14.96
CA ILE A 47 20.07 -22.70 16.38
C ILE A 47 20.66 -21.53 17.16
N THR A 48 19.95 -21.05 18.18
CA THR A 48 20.43 -19.99 19.08
C THR A 48 19.80 -20.15 20.47
N SER A 49 20.34 -19.45 21.46
CA SER A 49 19.73 -19.30 22.79
C SER A 49 19.44 -17.83 23.06
N PHE A 50 18.52 -17.56 23.99
CA PHE A 50 18.11 -16.22 24.43
C PHE A 50 18.19 -16.11 25.94
N LYS A 51 18.77 -15.02 26.43
CA LYS A 51 18.57 -14.55 27.81
C LYS A 51 17.17 -13.92 27.95
N PRO A 52 16.68 -13.72 29.19
CA PRO A 52 15.45 -12.98 29.43
C PRO A 52 15.42 -11.62 28.70
N TYR A 53 14.37 -11.38 27.93
CA TYR A 53 14.16 -10.20 27.07
C TYR A 53 15.25 -9.91 26.04
N GLU A 54 16.08 -10.90 25.70
CA GLU A 54 17.12 -10.71 24.69
C GLU A 54 16.51 -10.64 23.28
N ILE A 55 17.03 -9.70 22.49
CA ILE A 55 16.69 -9.54 21.09
C ILE A 55 17.91 -9.94 20.25
N LYS A 56 17.71 -10.85 19.29
CA LYS A 56 18.71 -11.23 18.30
C LYS A 56 18.19 -11.04 16.89
N SER A 57 19.05 -10.56 16.01
CA SER A 57 18.74 -10.36 14.58
C SER A 57 19.66 -11.22 13.74
N PHE A 58 19.14 -11.83 12.68
CA PHE A 58 19.89 -12.71 11.79
C PHE A 58 19.62 -12.40 10.32
N ALA A 59 20.70 -12.33 9.53
CA ALA A 59 20.61 -12.42 8.08
C ALA A 59 20.67 -13.90 7.69
N LEU A 60 19.69 -14.36 6.92
CA LEU A 60 19.54 -15.76 6.52
C LEU A 60 19.69 -15.88 5.01
N LYS A 61 20.40 -16.92 4.56
CA LYS A 61 20.32 -17.43 3.20
C LYS A 61 19.51 -18.72 3.25
N LEU A 62 18.36 -18.75 2.58
CA LEU A 62 17.53 -19.96 2.52
C LEU A 62 18.08 -20.93 1.48
N LYS A 63 17.88 -22.23 1.72
CA LYS A 63 18.09 -23.24 0.68
C LYS A 63 17.21 -22.93 -0.52
N LYS A 64 17.72 -23.27 -1.71
CA LYS A 64 16.93 -23.18 -2.94
C LYS A 64 15.68 -24.04 -2.78
N SER A 65 14.52 -23.45 -3.04
CA SER A 65 13.24 -24.15 -3.09
C SER A 65 13.26 -25.22 -4.20
N SER A 66 12.79 -26.42 -3.89
CA SER A 66 12.54 -27.49 -4.87
C SER A 66 11.29 -27.20 -5.71
N LEU A 67 10.42 -26.32 -5.24
CA LEU A 67 9.30 -25.80 -6.03
C LEU A 67 9.82 -24.79 -7.06
N ASP A 68 9.67 -25.13 -8.33
CA ASP A 68 9.85 -24.21 -9.45
C ASP A 68 8.51 -23.53 -9.72
N ALA A 69 8.27 -22.40 -9.05
CA ALA A 69 7.07 -21.61 -9.30
C ALA A 69 7.28 -20.82 -10.60
N GLN A 70 6.38 -21.00 -11.56
CA GLN A 70 6.36 -20.13 -12.75
C GLN A 70 6.22 -18.68 -12.29
N LYS A 71 7.20 -17.86 -12.70
CA LYS A 71 7.12 -16.42 -12.49
C LYS A 71 5.83 -15.93 -13.15
N VAL A 72 5.05 -15.14 -12.43
CA VAL A 72 3.87 -14.49 -13.00
C VAL A 72 4.35 -13.57 -14.12
N GLU A 73 4.03 -13.94 -15.36
CA GLU A 73 4.24 -13.06 -16.50
C GLU A 73 3.14 -12.03 -16.54
N SER A 74 3.55 -10.77 -16.65
CA SER A 74 2.65 -9.63 -16.81
C SER A 74 2.70 -9.16 -18.26
N THR A 75 1.52 -8.94 -18.83
CA THR A 75 1.31 -8.37 -20.15
C THR A 75 0.56 -7.06 -19.96
N PRO A 76 1.28 -5.93 -19.89
CA PRO A 76 0.69 -4.60 -19.87
C PRO A 76 -0.24 -4.38 -21.06
N LEU A 77 -1.36 -3.70 -20.81
CA LEU A 77 -2.36 -3.40 -21.81
C LEU A 77 -2.22 -1.97 -22.30
N ASP A 78 -2.28 -1.81 -23.62
CA ASP A 78 -2.44 -0.50 -24.25
C ASP A 78 -3.89 -0.02 -24.06
N LEU A 79 -4.05 0.97 -23.19
CA LEU A 79 -5.34 1.59 -22.92
C LEU A 79 -5.59 2.78 -23.86
N PRO A 80 -6.84 3.04 -24.26
CA PRO A 80 -7.21 4.20 -25.06
C PRO A 80 -7.26 5.47 -24.20
N PHE A 81 -6.11 5.89 -23.66
CA PHE A 81 -6.02 7.04 -22.76
C PHE A 81 -6.67 8.29 -23.37
N ASP A 82 -7.48 8.97 -22.57
CA ASP A 82 -8.29 10.11 -22.99
C ASP A 82 -8.04 11.39 -22.18
N LYS A 83 -7.39 11.26 -21.02
CA LYS A 83 -7.09 12.34 -20.08
C LYS A 83 -5.61 12.43 -19.72
N ASN A 84 -5.24 13.59 -19.18
CA ASN A 84 -3.93 13.93 -18.67
C ASN A 84 -3.96 14.14 -17.16
N ILE A 85 -3.48 13.15 -16.40
CA ILE A 85 -3.31 13.25 -14.94
C ILE A 85 -1.85 13.36 -14.51
N ILE A 86 -0.89 12.94 -15.34
CA ILE A 86 0.55 13.06 -15.04
C ILE A 86 1.09 14.31 -15.72
N THR A 87 1.54 15.30 -14.94
CA THR A 87 1.98 16.60 -15.48
C THR A 87 3.32 17.03 -14.93
N GLU A 88 4.02 17.88 -15.67
CA GLU A 88 5.20 18.58 -15.17
C GLU A 88 4.79 19.73 -14.24
N LYS A 89 5.73 20.18 -13.40
CA LYS A 89 5.53 21.40 -12.61
C LYS A 89 5.27 22.60 -13.54
N GLY A 90 4.28 23.42 -13.21
CA GLY A 90 3.85 24.58 -14.01
C GLY A 90 2.87 24.27 -15.13
N GLN A 91 2.55 22.98 -15.37
CA GLN A 91 1.53 22.58 -16.36
C GLN A 91 0.21 22.21 -15.68
N THR A 92 -0.89 22.39 -16.41
CA THR A 92 -2.23 21.96 -16.00
C THR A 92 -2.62 20.68 -16.73
N GLY A 93 -3.27 19.76 -16.02
CA GLY A 93 -3.89 18.57 -16.61
C GLY A 93 -5.41 18.69 -16.70
N ASP A 94 -6.08 17.55 -16.88
CA ASP A 94 -7.53 17.46 -16.97
C ASP A 94 -8.24 17.30 -15.61
N PHE A 95 -7.46 17.23 -14.52
CA PHE A 95 -7.94 17.03 -13.15
C PHE A 95 -7.55 18.22 -12.27
N GLU A 96 -8.33 18.49 -11.22
CA GLU A 96 -7.99 19.53 -10.23
C GLU A 96 -6.62 19.29 -9.61
N TYR A 97 -6.33 18.01 -9.36
CA TYR A 97 -5.07 17.53 -8.82
C TYR A 97 -4.43 16.54 -9.78
N THR A 98 -3.16 16.77 -10.14
CA THR A 98 -2.38 15.93 -11.05
C THR A 98 -1.17 15.34 -10.34
N ILE A 99 -0.66 14.23 -10.88
CA ILE A 99 0.52 13.54 -10.37
C ILE A 99 1.77 14.18 -11.01
N PRO A 100 2.75 14.64 -10.21
CA PRO A 100 4.01 15.14 -10.73
C PRO A 100 4.75 14.04 -11.49
N ASN A 101 5.18 14.31 -12.72
CA ASN A 101 5.92 13.34 -13.55
C ASN A 101 7.20 12.80 -12.86
N THR A 102 7.81 13.59 -11.98
CA THR A 102 9.00 13.22 -11.21
C THR A 102 8.76 12.11 -10.18
N LEU A 103 7.52 11.87 -9.77
CA LEU A 103 7.15 10.78 -8.87
C LEU A 103 6.78 9.49 -9.61
N VAL A 104 6.63 9.56 -10.93
CA VAL A 104 6.12 8.46 -11.75
C VAL A 104 7.29 7.72 -12.40
N PRO A 105 7.56 6.45 -12.03
CA PRO A 105 8.53 5.62 -12.74
C PRO A 105 7.97 5.20 -14.11
N ASP A 106 8.82 4.68 -15.00
CA ASP A 106 8.35 4.12 -16.29
C ASP A 106 7.53 2.84 -16.08
N GLU A 107 7.85 2.10 -15.02
CA GLU A 107 7.22 0.85 -14.63
C GLU A 107 6.83 0.90 -13.15
N ILE A 108 5.62 0.47 -12.82
CA ILE A 108 5.18 0.23 -11.45
C ILE A 108 5.02 -1.27 -11.26
N MET A 109 5.71 -1.81 -10.25
CA MET A 109 5.62 -3.20 -9.86
C MET A 109 4.82 -3.28 -8.55
N ALA A 110 3.57 -3.77 -8.62
CA ALA A 110 2.70 -3.93 -7.46
C ALA A 110 2.06 -5.34 -7.35
N ASN A 111 2.14 -5.96 -6.17
CA ASN A 111 1.54 -7.28 -5.88
C ASN A 111 1.87 -8.39 -6.90
N GLY A 112 3.11 -8.44 -7.38
CA GLY A 112 3.58 -9.40 -8.40
C GLY A 112 3.20 -9.06 -9.85
N VAL A 113 2.53 -7.93 -10.09
CA VAL A 113 2.07 -7.48 -11.42
C VAL A 113 2.85 -6.23 -11.85
N ARG A 114 3.42 -6.30 -13.05
CA ARG A 114 4.08 -5.17 -13.71
C ARG A 114 3.05 -4.32 -14.46
N PHE A 115 3.10 -3.01 -14.28
CA PHE A 115 2.36 -2.02 -15.05
C PHE A 115 3.32 -1.09 -15.77
N ASP A 116 3.12 -0.91 -17.07
CA ASP A 116 3.85 0.08 -17.85
C ASP A 116 3.07 1.40 -17.81
N ILE A 117 3.72 2.50 -17.43
CA ILE A 117 3.06 3.79 -17.22
C ILE A 117 3.27 4.69 -18.43
N ASN A 118 2.16 5.13 -19.03
CA ASN A 118 2.20 6.11 -20.11
C ASN A 118 2.49 7.51 -19.54
N LYS A 119 3.45 8.22 -20.14
CA LYS A 119 3.83 9.60 -19.74
C LYS A 119 3.64 10.62 -20.86
N SER A 120 2.91 10.24 -21.91
CA SER A 120 2.55 11.14 -23.01
C SER A 120 1.43 12.11 -22.62
N ASN A 121 1.01 12.97 -23.55
CA ASN A 121 -0.03 13.98 -23.31
C ASN A 121 -1.39 13.41 -22.88
N LYS A 122 -1.70 12.15 -23.20
CA LYS A 122 -2.85 11.41 -22.66
C LYS A 122 -2.32 10.16 -21.99
N ASN A 123 -2.45 10.13 -20.67
CA ASN A 123 -1.78 9.17 -19.80
C ASN A 123 -2.70 8.55 -18.74
N SER A 124 -4.00 8.86 -18.79
CA SER A 124 -5.00 8.19 -17.99
C SER A 124 -6.30 8.01 -18.75
N LEU A 125 -7.10 7.07 -18.27
CA LEU A 125 -8.40 6.72 -18.82
C LEU A 125 -9.46 6.93 -17.74
N ILE A 126 -10.44 7.79 -18.01
CA ILE A 126 -11.65 7.86 -17.17
C ILE A 126 -12.64 6.75 -17.56
N CYS A 127 -13.40 6.24 -16.60
CA CYS A 127 -14.42 5.24 -16.90
C CYS A 127 -15.71 5.89 -17.41
N SER A 128 -16.02 5.69 -18.68
CA SER A 128 -17.18 6.23 -19.39
C SER A 128 -17.83 5.15 -20.29
N SER A 129 -18.00 3.93 -19.78
CA SER A 129 -18.56 2.78 -20.51
C SER A 129 -17.74 2.24 -21.69
N GLN A 130 -16.45 2.56 -21.77
CA GLN A 130 -15.58 2.05 -22.82
C GLN A 130 -15.41 0.53 -22.68
N ARG A 131 -15.24 -0.15 -23.82
CA ARG A 131 -14.91 -1.57 -23.89
C ARG A 131 -13.42 -1.74 -24.12
N ILE A 132 -12.77 -2.50 -23.25
CA ILE A 132 -11.35 -2.83 -23.34
C ILE A 132 -11.24 -4.28 -23.79
N LYS A 133 -10.56 -4.49 -24.92
CA LYS A 133 -10.23 -5.83 -25.43
C LYS A 133 -9.12 -6.44 -24.58
N LEU A 134 -9.23 -7.74 -24.36
CA LEU A 134 -8.33 -8.51 -23.51
C LEU A 134 -7.79 -9.72 -24.29
N ASP A 135 -6.57 -10.11 -23.97
CA ASP A 135 -5.94 -11.31 -24.51
C ASP A 135 -6.59 -12.58 -23.93
N LYS A 136 -6.91 -13.54 -24.81
CA LYS A 136 -7.63 -14.79 -24.48
C LYS A 136 -6.78 -15.82 -23.74
N ASP A 137 -5.46 -15.70 -23.82
CA ASP A 137 -4.51 -16.64 -23.20
C ASP A 137 -4.18 -16.26 -21.75
N LYS A 138 -4.81 -15.20 -21.21
CA LYS A 138 -4.61 -14.72 -19.85
C LYS A 138 -5.80 -15.06 -18.97
N ASN A 139 -5.53 -15.35 -17.69
CA ASN A 139 -6.57 -15.71 -16.73
C ASN A 139 -6.98 -14.56 -15.78
N ARG A 140 -6.22 -13.47 -15.74
CA ARG A 140 -6.43 -12.38 -14.79
C ARG A 140 -6.15 -11.03 -15.41
N LEU A 141 -6.98 -10.04 -15.05
CA LEU A 141 -6.78 -8.62 -15.36
C LEU A 141 -6.64 -7.84 -14.06
N VAL A 142 -5.71 -6.90 -14.04
CA VAL A 142 -5.54 -5.96 -12.93
C VAL A 142 -5.51 -4.54 -13.46
N PHE A 143 -6.31 -3.66 -12.87
CA PHE A 143 -6.23 -2.22 -13.07
C PHE A 143 -5.46 -1.58 -11.94
N LEU A 144 -4.60 -0.61 -12.28
CA LEU A 144 -4.08 0.39 -11.35
C LEU A 144 -4.98 1.63 -11.47
N CYS A 145 -5.91 1.78 -10.53
CA CYS A 145 -6.96 2.80 -10.61
C CYS A 145 -7.36 3.35 -9.25
N ALA A 146 -8.00 4.51 -9.25
CA ALA A 146 -8.60 5.11 -8.07
C ALA A 146 -9.83 5.94 -8.45
N SER A 147 -10.68 6.19 -7.46
CA SER A 147 -11.74 7.18 -7.55
C SER A 147 -11.19 8.54 -7.15
N MET A 148 -11.47 9.58 -7.93
CA MET A 148 -11.10 10.96 -7.58
C MET A 148 -12.05 11.56 -6.54
N THR A 149 -13.21 10.92 -6.32
CA THR A 149 -14.27 11.39 -5.41
C THR A 149 -14.75 10.26 -4.51
N GLY A 150 -14.11 10.10 -3.35
CA GLY A 150 -14.52 9.15 -2.31
C GLY A 150 -14.42 7.67 -2.71
N ASP A 151 -14.52 6.77 -1.73
CA ASP A 151 -14.63 5.34 -2.00
C ASP A 151 -15.99 5.04 -2.64
N LYS A 152 -16.01 4.19 -3.67
CA LYS A 152 -17.25 3.85 -4.38
C LYS A 152 -17.28 2.40 -4.87
N MET A 153 -18.48 1.83 -4.90
CA MET A 153 -18.74 0.55 -5.55
C MET A 153 -19.03 0.81 -7.03
N ALA A 154 -18.26 0.18 -7.92
CA ALA A 154 -18.42 0.32 -9.36
C ALA A 154 -18.78 -1.02 -10.01
N GLU A 155 -19.71 -0.99 -10.97
CA GLU A 155 -20.14 -2.15 -11.74
C GLU A 155 -19.33 -2.22 -13.05
N PHE A 156 -18.55 -3.29 -13.20
CA PHE A 156 -17.86 -3.64 -14.44
C PHE A 156 -18.63 -4.77 -15.13
N ILE A 157 -18.56 -4.86 -16.45
CA ILE A 157 -19.16 -5.96 -17.20
C ILE A 157 -18.05 -6.74 -17.89
N LEU A 158 -17.78 -7.96 -17.44
CA LEU A 158 -16.79 -8.86 -18.03
C LEU A 158 -17.53 -9.87 -18.92
N GLY A 159 -17.33 -9.79 -20.24
CA GLY A 159 -18.22 -10.45 -21.20
C GLY A 159 -19.67 -9.97 -21.00
N ASP A 160 -20.55 -10.87 -20.59
CA ASP A 160 -21.95 -10.56 -20.24
C ASP A 160 -22.20 -10.47 -18.72
N LYS A 161 -21.18 -10.70 -17.89
CA LYS A 161 -21.31 -10.79 -16.43
C LYS A 161 -21.03 -9.46 -15.74
N LYS A 162 -21.99 -8.98 -14.97
CA LYS A 162 -21.83 -7.83 -14.06
C LYS A 162 -21.00 -8.22 -12.82
N ILE A 163 -19.97 -7.43 -12.52
CA ILE A 163 -19.05 -7.63 -11.40
C ILE A 163 -18.90 -6.30 -10.66
N ASN A 164 -19.33 -6.28 -9.40
CA ASN A 164 -19.12 -5.12 -8.54
C ASN A 164 -17.74 -5.18 -7.88
N LYS A 165 -17.00 -4.08 -7.96
CA LYS A 165 -15.70 -3.90 -7.29
C LYS A 165 -15.71 -2.60 -6.49
N ASN A 166 -15.04 -2.63 -5.34
CA ASN A 166 -14.78 -1.42 -4.59
C ASN A 166 -13.59 -0.70 -5.22
N VAL A 167 -13.78 0.55 -5.62
CA VAL A 167 -12.73 1.44 -6.13
C VAL A 167 -12.49 2.50 -5.07
N LEU A 168 -11.30 2.46 -4.47
CA LEU A 168 -10.95 3.34 -3.36
C LEU A 168 -10.53 4.73 -3.85
N SER A 169 -10.77 5.73 -2.99
CA SER A 169 -10.47 7.14 -3.19
C SER A 169 -8.98 7.39 -3.25
N SER A 170 -8.55 8.21 -4.21
CA SER A 170 -7.17 8.65 -4.34
C SER A 170 -6.72 9.56 -3.19
N PHE A 171 -7.63 10.22 -2.48
CA PHE A 171 -7.27 11.25 -1.49
C PHE A 171 -7.57 10.85 -0.04
N GLU A 172 -8.39 9.82 0.18
CA GLU A 172 -8.64 9.33 1.53
C GLU A 172 -7.54 8.36 1.94
N ARG A 173 -7.05 8.50 3.17
CA ARG A 173 -6.01 7.62 3.72
C ARG A 173 -6.44 6.16 3.67
N PHE A 174 -5.51 5.27 3.33
CA PHE A 174 -5.75 3.83 3.37
C PHE A 174 -6.00 3.32 4.79
N ALA A 175 -5.30 3.90 5.77
CA ALA A 175 -5.46 3.59 7.18
C ALA A 175 -5.30 4.85 8.03
N ALA A 176 -5.90 4.82 9.22
CA ALA A 176 -5.76 5.83 10.25
C ALA A 176 -5.65 5.15 11.61
N TRP A 177 -5.14 5.89 12.59
CA TRP A 177 -5.04 5.48 13.98
C TRP A 177 -5.83 6.43 14.88
N ASP A 178 -6.11 6.00 16.11
CA ASP A 178 -6.82 6.82 17.09
C ASP A 178 -6.02 8.09 17.39
N LEU A 179 -6.53 9.26 16.95
CA LEU A 179 -6.00 10.57 17.31
C LEU A 179 -7.07 11.32 18.11
N TYR A 180 -6.95 11.25 19.44
CA TYR A 180 -7.91 11.83 20.39
C TYR A 180 -8.21 13.30 20.11
N ASP A 181 -7.16 14.10 19.89
CA ASP A 181 -7.24 15.54 19.65
C ASP A 181 -8.01 15.90 18.37
N PHE A 182 -7.98 15.00 17.39
CA PHE A 182 -8.58 15.20 16.07
C PHE A 182 -9.92 14.49 15.91
N GLY A 183 -10.37 13.78 16.94
CA GLY A 183 -11.55 12.90 16.87
C GLY A 183 -11.43 11.81 15.81
N GLU A 184 -10.20 11.47 15.40
CA GLU A 184 -9.94 10.47 14.37
C GLU A 184 -9.94 9.10 15.03
N ILE A 185 -10.78 8.19 14.53
CA ILE A 185 -10.82 6.79 14.98
C ILE A 185 -9.94 5.94 14.07
N ALA A 186 -9.32 4.93 14.64
CA ALA A 186 -8.56 3.95 13.90
C ALA A 186 -9.45 3.21 12.90
N TYR A 187 -8.96 3.05 11.67
CA TYR A 187 -9.60 2.24 10.64
C TYR A 187 -8.57 1.80 9.62
N MET A 188 -8.90 0.73 8.89
CA MET A 188 -8.16 0.33 7.71
C MET A 188 -9.13 -0.03 6.58
N LYS A 189 -8.85 0.49 5.39
CA LYS A 189 -9.62 0.16 4.18
C LYS A 189 -9.28 -1.25 3.72
N LYS A 190 -10.27 -1.93 3.13
CA LYS A 190 -10.07 -3.23 2.47
C LYS A 190 -9.74 -2.98 1.00
N GLY A 191 -8.49 -3.21 0.62
CA GLY A 191 -8.00 -3.03 -0.74
C GLY A 191 -6.51 -3.31 -0.83
N LYS A 192 -5.95 -3.18 -2.03
CA LYS A 192 -4.52 -3.36 -2.29
C LYS A 192 -3.97 -2.06 -2.84
N ILE A 193 -3.06 -1.41 -2.11
CA ILE A 193 -2.34 -0.25 -2.62
C ILE A 193 -1.48 -0.73 -3.80
N GLY A 194 -1.65 -0.07 -4.94
CA GLY A 194 -0.80 -0.27 -6.11
C GLY A 194 0.41 0.66 -6.05
N TYR A 195 0.16 1.95 -5.87
CA TYR A 195 1.21 2.96 -5.74
C TYR A 195 0.76 4.17 -4.94
N GLU A 196 1.70 4.81 -4.26
CA GLU A 196 1.49 6.02 -3.47
C GLU A 196 2.37 7.14 -4.02
N PHE A 197 1.76 8.28 -4.28
CA PHE A 197 2.46 9.51 -4.68
C PHE A 197 2.48 10.47 -3.49
N THR A 198 3.68 10.83 -3.05
CA THR A 198 3.91 11.60 -1.81
C THR A 198 3.32 13.01 -1.82
N HIS A 199 3.06 13.56 -3.00
CA HIS A 199 2.41 14.85 -3.20
C HIS A 199 1.75 14.88 -4.58
N CYS A 200 0.89 15.87 -4.80
CA CYS A 200 0.28 16.16 -6.09
C CYS A 200 0.54 17.61 -6.52
N LEU A 201 0.11 17.96 -7.72
CA LEU A 201 0.09 19.33 -8.23
C LEU A 201 -1.35 19.83 -8.29
N LYS A 202 -1.57 21.11 -8.04
CA LYS A 202 -2.83 21.82 -8.31
C LYS A 202 -2.50 23.07 -9.09
N ASN A 203 -3.09 23.23 -10.28
CA ASN A 203 -2.75 24.32 -11.22
C ASN A 203 -1.24 24.43 -11.48
N GLY A 204 -0.54 23.30 -11.59
CA GLY A 204 0.91 23.24 -11.81
C GLY A 204 1.77 23.46 -10.57
N GLU A 205 1.19 23.77 -9.41
CA GLU A 205 1.92 24.03 -8.16
C GLU A 205 1.84 22.87 -7.17
N VAL A 206 2.98 22.61 -6.51
CA VAL A 206 3.14 21.50 -5.56
C VAL A 206 2.23 21.68 -4.35
N GLN A 207 1.43 20.67 -4.06
CA GLN A 207 0.63 20.55 -2.84
C GLN A 207 1.36 19.62 -1.88
N TYR A 208 2.12 20.21 -0.96
CA TYR A 208 2.92 19.44 0.00
C TYR A 208 2.05 18.54 0.87
N ALA A 209 2.48 17.29 1.03
CA ALA A 209 1.82 16.28 1.85
C ALA A 209 0.35 15.96 1.47
N LYS A 210 -0.13 16.41 0.30
CA LYS A 210 -1.38 15.92 -0.30
C LYS A 210 -1.10 14.64 -1.07
N ILE A 211 -1.18 13.51 -0.38
CA ILE A 211 -0.85 12.19 -0.93
C ILE A 211 -1.94 11.74 -1.91
N MET A 212 -1.54 11.10 -3.00
CA MET A 212 -2.45 10.40 -3.92
C MET A 212 -2.19 8.90 -3.90
N TYR A 213 -3.25 8.10 -3.76
CA TYR A 213 -3.19 6.65 -3.77
C TYR A 213 -3.84 6.08 -5.04
N PHE A 214 -3.18 5.11 -5.65
CA PHE A 214 -3.78 4.26 -6.69
C PHE A 214 -3.78 2.81 -6.23
N TYR A 215 -4.87 2.11 -6.54
CA TYR A 215 -5.16 0.79 -5.99
C TYR A 215 -5.26 -0.26 -7.08
N LEU A 216 -5.08 -1.52 -6.69
CA LEU A 216 -5.24 -2.66 -7.58
C LEU A 216 -6.69 -3.15 -7.53
N VAL A 217 -7.35 -3.17 -8.68
CA VAL A 217 -8.66 -3.81 -8.86
C VAL A 217 -8.50 -4.99 -9.81
N GLU A 218 -8.79 -6.18 -9.30
CA GLU A 218 -8.44 -7.45 -9.95
C GLU A 218 -9.70 -8.21 -10.42
N PHE A 219 -9.63 -8.80 -11.60
CA PHE A 219 -10.69 -9.59 -12.23
C PHE A 219 -10.16 -10.96 -12.65
N ASP A 220 -10.95 -11.98 -12.39
CA ASP A 220 -10.74 -13.31 -12.95
C ASP A 220 -11.45 -13.39 -14.29
N LEU A 221 -10.68 -13.59 -15.36
CA LEU A 221 -11.16 -13.49 -16.72
C LEU A 221 -12.02 -14.68 -17.13
N ASN A 222 -11.81 -15.88 -16.56
CA ASN A 222 -12.59 -17.07 -16.88
C ASN A 222 -12.80 -17.32 -18.40
N GLY A 223 -11.82 -16.94 -19.23
CA GLY A 223 -11.87 -17.06 -20.69
C GLY A 223 -12.53 -15.89 -21.43
N GLU A 224 -13.07 -14.91 -20.72
CA GLU A 224 -13.61 -13.67 -21.30
C GLU A 224 -12.48 -12.80 -21.86
N ASN A 225 -12.79 -12.13 -22.97
CA ASN A 225 -11.80 -11.38 -23.76
C ASN A 225 -12.18 -9.90 -23.96
N GLU A 226 -13.17 -9.42 -23.22
CA GLU A 226 -13.60 -8.02 -23.23
C GLU A 226 -14.14 -7.66 -21.85
N ILE A 227 -13.82 -6.45 -21.39
CA ILE A 227 -14.42 -5.84 -20.20
C ILE A 227 -14.96 -4.45 -20.55
N THR A 228 -16.19 -4.18 -20.13
CA THR A 228 -16.81 -2.85 -20.19
C THR A 228 -16.60 -2.15 -18.85
N LEU A 229 -16.02 -0.96 -18.91
CA LEU A 229 -15.78 -0.09 -17.76
C LEU A 229 -17.10 0.50 -17.23
N PRO A 230 -17.17 0.91 -15.95
CA PRO A 230 -18.33 1.61 -15.42
C PRO A 230 -18.57 2.95 -16.15
N ASN A 231 -19.79 3.48 -16.05
CA ASN A 231 -20.10 4.85 -16.45
C ASN A 231 -19.91 5.81 -15.27
N ASP A 232 -18.66 6.05 -14.88
CA ASP A 232 -18.31 6.88 -13.72
C ASP A 232 -16.97 7.61 -13.98
N ASN A 233 -17.09 8.87 -14.38
CA ASN A 233 -15.95 9.70 -14.78
C ASN A 233 -15.01 10.05 -13.62
N ASP A 234 -15.39 9.79 -12.36
CA ASP A 234 -14.47 9.97 -11.24
C ASP A 234 -13.47 8.81 -11.14
N ILE A 235 -13.73 7.65 -11.77
CA ILE A 235 -12.83 6.51 -11.73
C ILE A 235 -11.78 6.66 -12.82
N VAL A 236 -10.53 6.77 -12.40
CA VAL A 236 -9.37 6.97 -13.27
C VAL A 236 -8.48 5.74 -13.23
N ILE A 237 -8.14 5.22 -14.41
CA ILE A 237 -7.21 4.12 -14.62
C ILE A 237 -5.89 4.70 -15.16
N LEU A 238 -4.79 4.45 -14.46
CA LEU A 238 -3.44 4.83 -14.92
C LEU A 238 -2.85 3.78 -15.86
N ALA A 239 -3.06 2.51 -15.53
CA ALA A 239 -2.54 1.39 -16.28
C ALA A 239 -3.35 0.13 -16.02
N ALA A 240 -3.21 -0.85 -16.92
CA ALA A 240 -3.81 -2.16 -16.80
C ALA A 240 -2.80 -3.23 -17.21
N SER A 241 -2.92 -4.43 -16.66
CA SER A 241 -2.08 -5.56 -17.05
C SER A 241 -2.81 -6.86 -16.87
N GLN A 242 -2.62 -7.77 -17.83
CA GLN A 242 -3.09 -9.14 -17.72
C GLN A 242 -1.97 -10.05 -17.24
N THR A 243 -2.33 -11.11 -16.52
CA THR A 243 -1.34 -12.09 -16.03
C THR A 243 -1.85 -13.51 -16.22
N ASN A 244 -0.90 -14.45 -16.20
CA ASN A 244 -1.15 -15.88 -16.00
C ASN A 244 -0.67 -16.26 -14.61
N ALA A 245 -1.49 -15.97 -13.61
CA ALA A 245 -1.19 -16.26 -12.22
C ALA A 245 -2.32 -17.08 -11.59
N PRO A 246 -2.03 -18.09 -10.77
CA PRO A 246 -3.03 -18.61 -9.86
C PRO A 246 -3.47 -17.48 -8.92
N PHE A 247 -4.77 -17.36 -8.64
CA PHE A 247 -5.26 -16.45 -7.62
C PHE A 247 -4.79 -16.95 -6.24
N SER A 248 -3.68 -16.39 -5.75
CA SER A 248 -3.18 -16.64 -4.41
C SER A 248 -3.84 -15.69 -3.42
N LYS A 249 -4.24 -16.22 -2.26
CA LYS A 249 -4.63 -15.41 -1.10
C LYS A 249 -3.50 -15.47 -0.08
N LEU A 250 -3.31 -14.39 0.66
CA LEU A 250 -2.47 -14.41 1.85
C LEU A 250 -3.01 -15.49 2.81
N ALA A 251 -2.13 -16.38 3.27
CA ALA A 251 -2.49 -17.41 4.26
C ALA A 251 -2.88 -16.76 5.60
N THR A 252 -2.25 -15.65 5.94
CA THR A 252 -2.53 -14.81 7.09
C THR A 252 -2.41 -13.33 6.70
N PRO A 253 -3.18 -12.41 7.29
CA PRO A 253 -2.96 -10.97 7.12
C PRO A 253 -1.52 -10.59 7.43
N THR A 254 -0.93 -9.68 6.64
CA THR A 254 0.46 -9.22 6.82
C THR A 254 0.56 -7.97 7.70
N TYR A 255 -0.58 -7.41 8.10
CA TYR A 255 -0.69 -6.22 8.94
C TYR A 255 -1.87 -6.38 9.88
N ASP A 256 -1.86 -5.64 10.98
CA ASP A 256 -2.98 -5.60 11.92
C ASP A 256 -4.18 -4.93 11.25
N GLU A 257 -5.32 -5.63 11.26
CA GLU A 257 -6.57 -5.08 10.74
C GLU A 257 -7.35 -4.41 11.89
N VAL A 258 -7.82 -3.19 11.64
CA VAL A 258 -8.67 -2.46 12.60
C VAL A 258 -9.99 -2.14 11.95
N GLU A 259 -11.06 -2.73 12.48
CA GLU A 259 -12.41 -2.34 12.12
C GLU A 259 -12.77 -0.99 12.75
N LYS A 260 -13.55 -0.21 12.01
CA LYS A 260 -13.98 1.12 12.42
C LYS A 260 -14.86 0.99 13.67
N ARG A 261 -14.35 1.47 14.81
CA ARG A 261 -14.98 1.36 16.12
C ARG A 261 -15.26 2.74 16.72
N PRO A 262 -16.24 2.87 17.64
CA PRO A 262 -16.38 4.10 18.40
C PRO A 262 -15.11 4.39 19.20
N PHE A 263 -14.83 5.68 19.40
CA PHE A 263 -13.68 6.13 20.18
C PHE A 263 -13.85 5.68 21.65
N THR A 264 -13.01 4.75 22.11
CA THR A 264 -13.14 4.15 23.45
C THR A 264 -12.31 4.85 24.52
N PHE A 265 -11.23 5.53 24.13
CA PHE A 265 -10.36 6.22 25.06
C PHE A 265 -11.06 7.45 25.63
N LYS A 266 -11.08 7.53 26.96
CA LYS A 266 -11.71 8.61 27.74
C LYS A 266 -10.74 9.04 28.82
N LEU A 267 -10.50 10.34 28.91
CA LEU A 267 -9.75 10.94 30.01
C LEU A 267 -10.67 11.07 31.23
N ASN A 268 -10.19 10.66 32.40
CA ASN A 268 -10.82 11.05 33.65
C ASN A 268 -10.60 12.55 33.93
N LEU A 269 -11.28 13.10 34.94
CA LEU A 269 -11.21 14.54 35.22
C LEU A 269 -9.78 15.04 35.45
N LYS A 270 -8.97 14.29 36.21
CA LYS A 270 -7.58 14.65 36.50
C LYS A 270 -6.73 14.64 35.23
N GLU A 271 -6.84 13.60 34.43
CA GLU A 271 -6.13 13.48 33.15
C GLU A 271 -6.55 14.57 32.18
N LYS A 272 -7.84 14.90 32.12
CA LYS A 272 -8.36 15.98 31.27
C LYS A 272 -7.82 17.34 31.71
N LEU A 273 -7.78 17.62 33.02
CA LEU A 273 -7.20 18.85 33.55
C LEU A 273 -5.71 18.94 33.24
N GLN A 274 -4.96 17.85 33.45
CA GLN A 274 -3.53 17.78 33.12
C GLN A 274 -3.28 17.97 31.63
N TYR A 275 -4.07 17.31 30.79
CA TYR A 275 -3.99 17.42 29.34
C TYR A 275 -4.26 18.87 28.88
N VAL A 276 -5.30 19.53 29.39
CA VAL A 276 -5.59 20.94 29.06
C VAL A 276 -4.47 21.85 29.53
N TYR A 277 -3.95 21.65 30.75
CA TYR A 277 -2.84 22.42 31.29
C TYR A 277 -1.57 22.28 30.44
N ASN A 278 -1.22 21.07 30.02
CA ASN A 278 -0.06 20.80 29.17
C ASN A 278 -0.24 21.30 27.72
N LYS A 279 -1.48 21.35 27.23
CA LYS A 279 -1.81 21.87 25.89
C LYS A 279 -1.90 23.40 25.86
N CYS A 280 -1.89 24.07 27.01
CA CYS A 280 -1.81 25.52 27.05
C CYS A 280 -0.50 25.99 26.40
N VAL A 281 -0.65 26.80 25.34
CA VAL A 281 0.40 27.37 24.48
C VAL A 281 1.57 27.99 25.27
N TRP A 282 1.27 28.53 26.46
CA TRP A 282 2.23 29.10 27.40
C TRP A 282 3.22 28.10 28.01
N GLN A 283 2.87 26.80 28.06
CA GLN A 283 3.72 25.72 28.62
C GLN A 283 4.57 25.03 27.56
N LEU A 284 4.18 25.11 26.29
CA LEU A 284 4.89 24.51 25.17
C LEU A 284 6.01 25.42 24.63
N GLY A 285 6.20 26.61 25.21
CA GLY A 285 7.22 27.57 24.78
C GLY A 285 6.99 28.11 23.38
N ASP A 286 5.76 28.03 22.87
CA ASP A 286 5.44 28.37 21.49
C ASP A 286 5.48 29.89 21.27
N LYS A 287 6.57 30.33 20.65
CA LYS A 287 6.75 31.68 20.11
C LYS A 287 6.33 31.77 18.63
N ASP A 288 5.87 30.67 18.01
CA ASP A 288 5.88 30.48 16.55
C ASP A 288 4.57 29.88 15.97
N ASN A 289 3.42 30.52 16.26
CA ASN A 289 2.16 30.34 15.52
C ASN A 289 1.45 28.98 15.62
N PHE A 290 1.55 28.22 16.72
CA PHE A 290 0.82 26.94 16.90
C PHE A 290 -0.67 27.05 16.58
N ILE A 291 -1.34 28.16 16.95
CA ILE A 291 -2.77 28.37 16.66
C ILE A 291 -3.05 28.52 15.14
N LYS A 292 -2.14 29.11 14.36
CA LYS A 292 -2.33 29.27 12.91
C LYS A 292 -1.98 28.00 12.13
N ASP A 293 -1.10 27.16 12.68
CA ASP A 293 -0.57 25.99 11.99
C ASP A 293 -1.19 24.66 12.45
N ASN A 294 -1.97 24.66 13.54
CA ASN A 294 -2.60 23.49 14.17
C ASN A 294 -3.42 22.61 13.21
N ASN A 295 -3.91 23.20 12.11
CA ASN A 295 -4.77 22.53 11.13
C ASN A 295 -4.18 22.46 9.73
N LYS A 296 -2.95 22.94 9.50
CA LYS A 296 -2.37 22.86 8.15
C LYS A 296 -2.17 21.41 7.72
N GLY A 297 -1.72 20.52 8.59
CA GLY A 297 -1.42 19.13 8.21
C GLY A 297 -2.61 18.18 8.02
N LYS A 298 -3.85 18.57 8.35
CA LYS A 298 -4.99 17.62 8.37
C LYS A 298 -5.72 17.49 7.03
N ASP A 299 -5.89 18.60 6.31
CA ASP A 299 -6.74 18.71 5.12
C ASP A 299 -5.96 19.23 3.88
N TYR A 300 -4.69 18.86 3.72
CA TYR A 300 -4.00 19.08 2.45
C TYR A 300 -4.50 18.12 1.39
#